data_AF-A0A9Q3E744-F1
#
_entry.id   AF-A0A9Q3E744-F1
#
_cell.length_a   1.000
_cell.length_b   1.000
_cell.length_c   1.000
_cell.angle_alpha   90.00
_cell.angle_beta   90.00
_cell.angle_gamma   90.00
#
_symmetry.space_group_name_H-M   'P 1'
#
loop_
_entity.id
_entity.type
_entity.pdbx_description
1 polymer ?
#
loop_
_entity_poly.entity_id
_entity_poly.type
_entity_poly.pdbx_seq_one_letter_code
_entity_poly.pdbx_strand_id
1 'polypeptide(L)'
;MDWSGDASLELEIFMSVYVDWFNAHGKSTQLASIGPIMLICLNLPPSERLKPENVYVSGIVPGPKEPTALQLNYLLMPLIKEIKELWQGYHFSPTSTGPSGSFIHVAILTAIVDVVAMRKLTGFISHSGNDFCNFCTIHKAQIEEVGPQFHYMPSYQNHESTIAKWLWESPQQRQAILPEYGV
;
A
#
# COMPACT_ATOMS: atom_id res chain seq x y z
N MET A 1 -0.03 14.18 39.39
CA MET A 1 0.86 14.08 38.21
C MET A 1 1.20 15.48 37.81
N ASP A 2 2.47 15.80 37.91
CA ASP A 2 3.06 17.12 37.74
C ASP A 2 3.03 17.52 36.26
N TRP A 3 2.51 18.72 35.97
CA TRP A 3 2.42 19.31 34.61
C TRP A 3 3.47 20.43 34.48
N SER A 4 4.70 20.15 34.87
CA SER A 4 5.83 21.05 34.65
C SER A 4 6.80 20.47 33.61
N GLY A 5 6.69 20.93 32.36
CA GLY A 5 7.62 20.57 31.30
C GLY A 5 6.98 20.63 29.92
N ASP A 6 6.99 21.83 29.34
CA ASP A 6 6.63 22.14 27.96
C ASP A 6 7.57 21.41 26.98
N ALA A 7 7.30 20.12 26.74
CA ALA A 7 7.85 19.38 25.63
C ALA A 7 6.73 19.22 24.60
N SER A 8 6.93 19.79 23.41
CA SER A 8 6.13 19.44 22.23
C SER A 8 6.01 17.92 22.15
N LEU A 9 4.78 17.40 22.22
CA LEU A 9 4.54 15.97 22.16
C LEU A 9 4.97 15.47 20.79
N GLU A 10 6.00 14.63 20.75
CA GLU A 10 6.45 13.96 19.53
C GLU A 10 5.74 12.61 19.41
N LEU A 11 5.03 12.40 18.30
CA LEU A 11 4.24 11.19 18.06
C LEU A 11 4.66 10.51 16.77
N GLU A 12 4.92 9.21 16.87
CA GLU A 12 5.09 8.33 15.70
C GLU A 12 3.78 7.60 15.44
N ILE A 13 3.17 7.85 14.29
CA ILE A 13 1.92 7.22 13.87
C ILE A 13 2.22 6.21 12.75
N PHE A 14 1.86 4.97 13.01
CA PHE A 14 2.02 3.87 12.08
C PHE A 14 0.67 3.51 11.48
N MET A 15 0.60 3.48 10.15
CA MET A 15 -0.60 3.15 9.40
C MET A 15 -0.41 1.85 8.63
N SER A 16 -1.50 1.12 8.43
CA SER A 16 -1.62 0.13 7.37
C SER A 16 -2.45 0.69 6.25
N VAL A 17 -2.09 0.39 5.00
CA VAL A 17 -2.96 0.65 3.85
C VAL A 17 -3.82 -0.58 3.56
N TYR A 18 -5.07 -0.38 3.19
CA TYR A 18 -5.99 -1.42 2.71
C TYR A 18 -6.50 -1.01 1.33
N VAL A 19 -6.46 -1.95 0.40
CA VAL A 19 -6.96 -1.79 -0.97
C VAL A 19 -7.62 -3.10 -1.39
N ASP A 20 -8.87 -3.01 -1.82
CA ASP A 20 -9.64 -4.15 -2.32
C ASP A 20 -10.67 -3.64 -3.34
N TRP A 21 -11.17 -4.52 -4.20
CA TRP A 21 -12.25 -4.19 -5.12
C TRP A 21 -13.37 -5.21 -5.00
N PHE A 22 -14.58 -4.71 -4.81
CA PHE A 22 -15.76 -5.54 -4.68
C PHE A 22 -16.88 -5.05 -5.59
N ASN A 23 -17.80 -5.96 -5.90
CA ASN A 23 -18.98 -5.61 -6.66
C ASN A 23 -20.02 -4.95 -5.75
N ALA A 24 -20.19 -3.63 -5.91
CA ALA A 24 -21.11 -2.84 -5.10
C ALA A 24 -22.60 -3.19 -5.30
N HIS A 25 -22.95 -3.88 -6.39
CA HIS A 25 -24.33 -4.25 -6.74
C HIS A 25 -24.69 -5.70 -6.41
N GLY A 26 -23.77 -6.45 -5.78
CA GLY A 26 -23.98 -7.84 -5.38
C GLY A 26 -23.73 -8.86 -6.51
N LYS A 27 -23.89 -10.15 -6.19
CA LYS A 27 -23.40 -11.27 -7.02
C LYS A 27 -24.08 -11.42 -8.40
N SER A 28 -25.27 -10.86 -8.62
CA SER A 28 -26.04 -11.15 -9.84
C SER A 28 -25.71 -10.25 -11.02
N THR A 29 -24.99 -9.15 -10.82
CA THR A 29 -24.71 -8.19 -11.89
C THR A 29 -23.28 -7.64 -11.72
N GLN A 30 -22.32 -8.03 -12.57
CA GLN A 30 -20.96 -7.46 -12.60
C GLN A 30 -20.96 -6.02 -13.17
N LEU A 31 -21.80 -5.14 -12.62
CA LEU A 31 -22.02 -3.79 -13.17
C LEU A 31 -20.97 -2.79 -12.71
N ALA A 32 -20.45 -2.91 -11.49
CA ALA A 32 -19.39 -2.03 -11.03
C ALA A 32 -18.51 -2.65 -9.93
N SER A 33 -17.23 -2.80 -10.23
CA SER A 33 -16.16 -3.05 -9.27
C SER A 33 -15.69 -1.73 -8.68
N ILE A 34 -15.93 -1.51 -7.39
CA ILE A 34 -15.52 -0.29 -6.67
C ILE A 34 -14.53 -0.70 -5.58
N GLY A 35 -13.49 0.10 -5.37
CA GLY A 35 -12.47 -0.24 -4.38
C GLY A 35 -12.04 0.93 -3.50
N PRO A 36 -12.14 0.84 -2.18
CA PRO A 36 -11.64 1.87 -1.29
C PRO A 36 -10.12 1.74 -1.10
N ILE A 37 -9.46 2.89 -0.96
CA ILE A 37 -8.10 2.99 -0.42
C ILE A 37 -8.26 3.51 1.01
N MET A 38 -7.99 2.66 2.00
CA MET A 38 -8.18 2.98 3.40
C MET A 38 -6.85 2.95 4.16
N LEU A 39 -6.75 3.78 5.19
CA LEU A 39 -5.66 3.76 6.16
C LEU A 39 -6.22 3.33 7.52
N ILE A 40 -5.46 2.48 8.21
CA ILE A 40 -5.81 1.93 9.51
C ILE A 40 -4.68 2.26 10.48
N CYS A 41 -5.00 2.94 11.60
CA CYS A 41 -4.00 3.31 12.60
C CYS A 41 -3.59 2.11 13.44
N LEU A 42 -2.31 1.74 13.38
CA LEU A 42 -1.73 0.59 14.09
C LEU A 42 -1.41 0.91 15.55
N ASN A 43 -1.31 2.19 15.92
CA ASN A 43 -1.13 2.62 17.31
C ASN A 43 -2.36 2.33 18.18
N LEU A 44 -3.53 2.12 17.58
CA LEU A 44 -4.73 1.75 18.31
C LEU A 44 -4.69 0.28 18.76
N PRO A 45 -5.34 -0.08 19.89
CA PRO A 45 -5.51 -1.48 20.29
C PRO A 45 -6.19 -2.29 19.18
N PRO A 46 -5.85 -3.59 18.99
CA PRO A 46 -6.41 -4.40 17.90
C PRO A 46 -7.95 -4.42 17.83
N SER A 47 -8.65 -4.35 18.96
CA SER A 47 -10.12 -4.30 19.02
C SER A 47 -10.72 -2.99 18.49
N GLU A 48 -9.91 -1.94 18.36
CA GLU A 48 -10.36 -0.59 17.98
C GLU A 48 -10.05 -0.26 16.51
N ARG A 49 -9.01 -0.88 15.92
CA ARG A 49 -8.45 -0.49 14.62
C ARG A 49 -9.45 -0.49 13.45
N LEU A 50 -10.36 -1.46 13.43
CA LEU A 50 -11.31 -1.67 12.33
C LEU A 50 -12.71 -1.14 12.62
N LYS A 51 -12.88 -0.39 13.72
CA LYS A 51 -14.14 0.30 13.96
C LYS A 51 -14.32 1.41 12.91
N PRO A 52 -15.54 1.64 12.39
CA PRO A 52 -15.77 2.62 11.34
C PRO A 52 -15.21 4.02 11.64
N GLU A 53 -15.23 4.44 12.91
CA GLU A 53 -14.68 5.72 13.38
C GLU A 53 -13.15 5.82 13.34
N ASN A 54 -12.43 4.69 13.24
CA ASN A 54 -10.97 4.61 13.26
C ASN A 54 -10.36 4.21 11.90
N VAL A 55 -11.18 4.08 10.87
CA VAL A 55 -10.77 3.77 9.49
C VAL A 55 -10.84 5.04 8.65
N TYR A 56 -9.72 5.39 8.01
CA TYR A 56 -9.61 6.62 7.22
C TYR A 56 -9.67 6.29 5.73
N VAL A 57 -10.67 6.80 5.02
CA VAL A 57 -10.77 6.61 3.57
C VAL A 57 -9.93 7.69 2.87
N SER A 58 -8.82 7.28 2.26
CA SER A 58 -7.95 8.18 1.48
C SER A 58 -8.42 8.34 0.04
N GLY A 59 -9.16 7.37 -0.49
CA GLY A 59 -9.66 7.43 -1.86
C GLY A 59 -10.68 6.34 -2.17
N ILE A 60 -11.45 6.56 -3.23
CA ILE A 60 -12.39 5.57 -3.78
C ILE A 60 -12.07 5.43 -5.26
N VAL A 61 -11.73 4.20 -5.67
CA VAL A 61 -11.52 3.84 -7.06
C VAL A 61 -12.88 3.54 -7.70
N PRO A 62 -13.32 4.33 -8.68
CA PRO A 62 -14.60 4.11 -9.33
C PRO A 62 -14.56 2.89 -10.26
N GLY A 63 -15.71 2.25 -10.43
CA GLY A 63 -15.90 1.19 -11.42
C GLY A 63 -16.02 1.71 -12.85
N PRO A 64 -16.32 0.83 -13.83
CA PRO A 64 -16.95 -0.48 -13.64
C PRO A 64 -15.97 -1.64 -13.42
N LYS A 65 -14.68 -1.46 -13.73
CA LYS A 65 -13.66 -2.51 -13.63
C LYS A 65 -12.61 -2.12 -12.59
N GLU A 66 -11.92 -3.12 -12.08
CA GLU A 66 -10.70 -2.88 -11.31
C GLU A 66 -9.68 -2.08 -12.13
N PRO A 67 -8.90 -1.19 -11.48
CA PRO A 67 -7.86 -0.44 -12.16
C PRO A 67 -6.74 -1.38 -12.60
N THR A 68 -6.03 -0.96 -13.65
CA THR A 68 -4.71 -1.50 -13.96
C THR A 68 -3.70 -1.08 -12.89
N ALA A 69 -2.55 -1.77 -12.80
CA ALA A 69 -1.47 -1.38 -11.87
C ALA A 69 -1.04 0.08 -12.09
N LEU A 70 -0.91 0.51 -13.35
CA LEU A 70 -0.54 1.88 -13.69
C LEU A 70 -1.62 2.89 -13.25
N GLN A 71 -2.90 2.59 -13.44
CA GLN A 71 -3.99 3.46 -12.97
C GLN A 71 -4.00 3.57 -11.44
N LEU A 72 -3.79 2.46 -10.74
CA LEU A 72 -3.70 2.46 -9.28
C LEU A 72 -2.52 3.32 -8.80
N ASN A 73 -1.37 3.23 -9.45
CA ASN A 73 -0.20 4.06 -9.13
C ASN A 73 -0.55 5.55 -9.19
N TYR A 74 -1.23 6.01 -10.25
CA TYR A 74 -1.68 7.40 -10.36
C TYR A 74 -2.65 7.80 -9.24
N LEU A 75 -3.56 6.90 -8.85
CA LEU A 75 -4.51 7.15 -7.77
C LEU A 75 -3.83 7.23 -6.40
N LEU A 76 -2.72 6.50 -6.20
CA LEU A 76 -1.94 6.50 -4.96
C LEU A 76 -0.94 7.66 -4.86
N MET A 77 -0.57 8.30 -5.96
CA MET A 77 0.42 9.38 -5.96
C MET A 77 0.16 10.49 -4.93
N PRO A 78 -1.08 11.02 -4.76
CA PRO A 78 -1.37 12.03 -3.75
C PRO A 78 -1.11 11.51 -2.33
N LEU A 79 -1.60 10.31 -2.01
CA LEU A 79 -1.40 9.68 -0.71
C LEU A 79 0.09 9.46 -0.41
N ILE A 80 0.85 8.93 -1.36
CA ILE A 80 2.29 8.71 -1.20
C ILE A 80 3.04 10.03 -1.01
N LYS A 81 2.62 11.11 -1.68
CA LYS A 81 3.20 12.44 -1.48
C LYS A 81 2.95 12.93 -0.05
N GLU A 82 1.71 12.86 0.43
CA GLU A 82 1.35 13.27 1.79
C GLU A 82 2.11 12.47 2.85
N ILE A 83 2.21 11.14 2.69
CA ILE A 83 2.96 10.28 3.61
C ILE A 83 4.45 10.63 3.61
N LYS A 84 5.04 10.96 2.45
CA LYS A 84 6.45 11.39 2.38
C LYS A 84 6.69 12.71 3.10
N GLU A 85 5.74 13.65 3.01
CA GLU A 85 5.79 14.93 3.73
C GLU A 85 5.65 14.68 5.24
N LEU A 86 4.67 13.88 5.66
CA LEU A 86 4.46 13.52 7.07
C LEU A 86 5.62 12.70 7.66
N TRP A 87 6.34 11.93 6.85
CA TRP A 87 7.55 11.21 7.27
C TRP A 87 8.70 12.16 7.61
N GLN A 88 8.76 13.36 7.04
CA GLN A 88 9.74 14.39 7.45
C GLN A 88 9.36 15.10 8.75
N GLY A 89 8.16 14.84 9.26
CA GLY A 89 7.61 15.47 10.45
C GLY A 89 6.71 16.66 10.13
N TYR A 90 5.60 16.77 10.85
CA TYR A 90 4.65 17.87 10.72
C TYR A 90 4.23 18.41 12.09
N HIS A 91 4.24 19.73 12.24
CA HIS A 91 3.82 20.40 13.47
C HIS A 91 2.33 20.79 13.40
N PHE A 92 1.50 20.10 14.17
CA PHE A 92 0.11 20.44 14.39
C PHE A 92 -0.02 21.61 15.35
N SER A 93 -0.92 22.55 15.02
CA SER A 93 -1.21 23.68 15.89
C SER A 93 -1.80 23.22 17.24
N PRO A 94 -1.63 24.01 18.30
CA PRO A 94 -2.26 23.77 19.58
C PRO A 94 -3.76 23.42 19.48
N THR A 95 -4.18 22.43 20.25
CA THR A 95 -5.58 22.04 20.42
C THR A 95 -6.00 22.24 21.87
N SER A 96 -7.30 22.15 22.18
CA SER A 96 -7.80 22.25 23.56
C SER A 96 -7.22 21.18 24.49
N THR A 97 -6.85 20.02 23.95
CA THR A 97 -6.24 18.90 24.67
C THR A 97 -4.71 18.86 24.55
N GLY A 98 -4.13 19.66 23.65
CA GLY A 98 -2.69 19.75 23.39
C GLY A 98 -2.26 21.20 23.19
N PRO A 99 -2.17 22.01 24.27
CA PRO A 99 -1.95 23.46 24.18
C PRO A 99 -0.56 23.87 23.65
N SER A 100 0.42 22.96 23.65
CA SER A 100 1.75 23.19 23.04
C SER A 100 1.82 22.73 21.58
N GLY A 101 0.71 22.24 21.00
CA GLY A 101 0.73 21.58 19.69
C GLY A 101 1.33 20.18 19.77
N SER A 102 1.58 19.58 18.62
CA SER A 102 2.20 18.25 18.54
C SER A 102 3.04 18.14 17.27
N PHE A 103 4.19 17.49 17.37
CA PHE A 103 5.01 17.16 16.22
C PHE A 103 4.82 15.69 15.90
N ILE A 104 4.43 15.36 14.67
CA ILE A 104 4.14 13.96 14.32
C ILE A 104 4.92 13.50 13.11
N HIS A 105 5.31 12.23 13.13
CA HIS A 105 5.77 11.48 11.98
C HIS A 105 4.73 10.43 11.61
N VAL A 106 4.47 10.24 10.32
CA VAL A 106 3.55 9.19 9.85
C VAL A 106 4.26 8.26 8.87
N ALA A 107 4.10 6.96 9.07
CA ALA A 107 4.64 5.92 8.18
C ALA A 107 3.60 4.85 7.85
N ILE A 108 3.65 4.32 6.62
CA ILE A 108 2.92 3.10 6.25
C ILE A 108 3.84 1.91 6.53
N LEU A 109 3.45 1.04 7.46
CA LEU A 109 4.25 -0.16 7.81
C LEU A 109 3.86 -1.39 7.00
N THR A 110 2.60 -1.51 6.61
CA THR A 110 2.10 -2.72 5.95
C THR A 110 0.92 -2.42 5.04
N ALA A 111 0.67 -3.34 4.11
CA ALA A 111 -0.53 -3.40 3.30
C ALA A 111 -1.37 -4.61 3.73
N ILE A 112 -2.65 -4.40 4.01
CA ILE A 112 -3.65 -5.44 4.24
C ILE A 112 -4.47 -5.54 2.95
N VAL A 113 -4.08 -6.46 2.10
CA VAL A 113 -4.58 -6.57 0.73
C VAL A 113 -4.61 -8.05 0.34
N ASP A 114 -5.51 -8.41 -0.58
CA ASP A 114 -5.44 -9.73 -1.20
C ASP A 114 -4.23 -9.83 -2.16
N VAL A 115 -3.96 -11.03 -2.69
CA VAL A 115 -2.77 -11.23 -3.54
C VAL A 115 -2.85 -10.40 -4.82
N VAL A 116 -4.04 -10.23 -5.42
CA VAL A 116 -4.21 -9.50 -6.68
C VAL A 116 -3.96 -8.00 -6.48
N ALA A 117 -4.55 -7.42 -5.44
CA ALA A 117 -4.33 -6.04 -5.05
C ALA A 117 -2.89 -5.78 -4.63
N MET A 118 -2.27 -6.70 -3.88
CA MET A 118 -0.86 -6.61 -3.51
C MET A 118 0.04 -6.45 -4.74
N ARG A 119 -0.18 -7.22 -5.82
CA ARG A 119 0.63 -7.09 -7.05
C ARG A 119 0.50 -5.72 -7.69
N LYS A 120 -0.72 -5.20 -7.80
CA LYS A 120 -0.96 -3.87 -8.35
C LYS A 120 -0.35 -2.77 -7.49
N LEU A 121 -0.42 -2.92 -6.16
CA LEU A 121 0.09 -1.95 -5.19
C LEU A 121 1.62 -1.90 -5.14
N THR A 122 2.26 -3.06 -5.26
CA THR A 122 3.72 -3.20 -5.11
C THR A 122 4.48 -3.09 -6.43
N GLY A 123 3.79 -3.24 -7.57
CA GLY A 123 4.43 -3.28 -8.87
C GLY A 123 4.99 -4.65 -9.26
N PHE A 124 4.85 -5.67 -8.42
CA PHE A 124 5.31 -7.02 -8.78
C PHE A 124 4.44 -7.65 -9.88
N ILE A 125 5.02 -8.63 -10.58
CA ILE A 125 4.35 -9.44 -11.61
C ILE A 125 3.04 -10.03 -11.09
N SER A 126 2.04 -10.16 -11.96
CA SER A 126 0.76 -10.82 -11.67
C SER A 126 0.94 -12.20 -11.00
N HIS A 127 -0.03 -12.59 -10.18
CA HIS A 127 -0.13 -13.94 -9.61
C HIS A 127 -0.11 -15.08 -10.65
N SER A 128 -0.42 -14.77 -11.91
CA SER A 128 -0.40 -15.73 -13.03
C SER A 128 0.96 -15.86 -13.71
N GLY A 129 1.92 -14.99 -13.38
CA GLY A 129 3.26 -14.95 -13.98
C GLY A 129 4.17 -16.09 -13.52
N ASN A 130 5.38 -16.10 -14.06
CA ASN A 130 6.37 -17.13 -13.75
C ASN A 130 6.97 -16.96 -12.35
N ASP A 131 7.21 -15.72 -11.93
CA ASP A 131 7.67 -15.37 -10.58
C ASP A 131 6.49 -14.87 -9.73
N PHE A 132 5.59 -15.82 -9.43
CA PHE A 132 4.26 -15.56 -8.87
C PHE A 132 4.23 -15.33 -7.34
N CYS A 133 5.35 -15.50 -6.63
CA CYS A 133 5.45 -15.32 -5.18
C CYS A 133 6.15 -14.01 -4.82
N ASN A 134 5.72 -13.34 -3.75
CA ASN A 134 6.34 -12.09 -3.26
C ASN A 134 7.43 -12.35 -2.21
N PHE A 135 7.57 -13.61 -1.78
CA PHE A 135 8.39 -14.00 -0.63
C PHE A 135 9.41 -15.09 -0.96
N CYS A 136 9.36 -15.64 -2.18
CA CYS A 136 10.25 -16.69 -2.63
C CYS A 136 10.55 -16.53 -4.12
N THR A 137 11.60 -17.21 -4.58
CA THR A 137 12.04 -17.21 -5.99
C THR A 137 11.61 -18.47 -6.71
N ILE A 138 10.55 -19.15 -6.24
CA ILE A 138 10.03 -20.35 -6.91
C ILE A 138 9.44 -19.93 -8.25
N HIS A 139 10.01 -20.45 -9.32
CA HIS A 139 9.43 -20.32 -10.64
C HIS A 139 8.17 -21.19 -10.73
N LYS A 140 7.14 -20.73 -11.44
CA LYS A 140 5.85 -21.44 -11.60
C LYS A 140 5.98 -22.89 -12.06
N ALA A 141 6.99 -23.19 -12.89
CA ALA A 141 7.29 -24.56 -13.34
C ALA A 141 7.73 -25.50 -12.20
N GLN A 142 8.16 -24.95 -11.08
CA GLN A 142 8.66 -25.64 -9.90
C GLN A 142 7.74 -25.44 -8.68
N ILE A 143 6.45 -25.13 -8.90
CA ILE A 143 5.51 -24.80 -7.82
C ILE A 143 5.35 -25.91 -6.77
N GLU A 144 5.65 -27.16 -7.15
CA GLU A 144 5.61 -28.31 -6.24
C GLU A 144 6.87 -28.44 -5.39
N GLU A 145 7.95 -27.73 -5.71
CA GLU A 145 9.19 -27.74 -4.96
C GLU A 145 9.06 -26.84 -3.71
N VAL A 146 9.17 -27.44 -2.53
CA VAL A 146 9.13 -26.70 -1.26
C VAL A 146 10.44 -26.92 -0.52
N GLY A 147 11.09 -25.82 -0.12
CA GLY A 147 12.29 -25.91 0.70
C GLY A 147 12.90 -24.55 1.03
N PRO A 148 13.70 -24.48 2.10
CA PRO A 148 14.30 -23.23 2.59
C PRO A 148 15.24 -22.58 1.58
N GLN A 149 15.76 -23.33 0.60
CA GLN A 149 16.57 -22.80 -0.50
C GLN A 149 15.81 -21.79 -1.38
N PHE A 150 14.49 -21.85 -1.39
CA PHE A 150 13.66 -20.92 -2.14
C PHE A 150 13.20 -19.73 -1.31
N HIS A 151 13.39 -19.76 0.01
CA HIS A 151 13.06 -18.65 0.89
C HIS A 151 14.02 -17.50 0.59
N TYR A 152 13.55 -16.60 -0.25
CA TYR A 152 14.23 -15.38 -0.59
C TYR A 152 13.18 -14.29 -0.57
N MET A 153 13.24 -13.40 0.43
CA MET A 153 12.63 -12.09 0.26
C MET A 153 13.30 -11.49 -0.97
N PRO A 154 12.56 -11.21 -2.07
CA PRO A 154 13.11 -10.47 -3.19
C PRO A 154 13.78 -9.24 -2.59
N SER A 155 15.11 -9.11 -2.73
CA SER A 155 15.74 -7.89 -2.24
C SER A 155 15.05 -6.76 -2.98
N TYR A 156 14.56 -5.79 -2.22
CA TYR A 156 13.95 -4.57 -2.74
C TYR A 156 14.75 -3.97 -3.92
N GLN A 157 16.08 -4.15 -3.89
CA GLN A 157 17.05 -3.77 -4.92
C GLN A 157 16.78 -4.39 -6.32
N ASN A 158 16.40 -5.67 -6.41
CA ASN A 158 16.07 -6.29 -7.70
C ASN A 158 14.80 -5.67 -8.29
N HIS A 159 13.81 -5.40 -7.44
CA HIS A 159 12.56 -4.77 -7.84
C HIS A 159 12.77 -3.32 -8.31
N GLU A 160 13.55 -2.53 -7.56
CA GLU A 160 13.93 -1.17 -7.97
C GLU A 160 14.64 -1.14 -9.31
N SER A 161 15.55 -2.09 -9.56
CA SER A 161 16.25 -2.17 -10.85
C SER A 161 15.29 -2.45 -12.01
N THR A 162 14.25 -3.24 -11.76
CA THR A 162 13.20 -3.57 -12.73
C THR A 162 12.29 -2.38 -13.00
N ILE A 163 11.84 -1.69 -11.94
CA ILE A 163 11.06 -0.45 -12.07
C ILE A 163 11.87 0.59 -12.83
N ALA A 164 13.16 0.75 -12.51
CA ALA A 164 14.03 1.69 -13.19
C ALA A 164 14.09 1.39 -14.70
N LYS A 165 14.35 0.13 -15.09
CA LYS A 165 14.31 -0.30 -16.50
C LYS A 165 12.96 0.04 -17.14
N TRP A 166 11.85 -0.30 -16.49
CA TRP A 166 10.52 0.02 -16.98
C TRP A 166 10.31 1.53 -17.21
N LEU A 167 10.78 2.37 -16.29
CA LEU A 167 10.72 3.83 -16.41
C LEU A 167 11.55 4.37 -17.58
N TRP A 168 12.66 3.72 -17.96
CA TRP A 168 13.50 4.12 -19.10
C TRP A 168 12.94 3.69 -20.47
N GLU A 169 12.00 2.74 -20.49
CA GLU A 169 11.38 2.26 -21.73
C GLU A 169 10.27 3.20 -22.25
N SER A 170 10.00 3.15 -23.57
CA SER A 170 8.87 3.87 -24.16
C SER A 170 7.51 3.30 -23.70
N PRO A 171 6.40 4.07 -23.75
CA PRO A 171 5.08 3.56 -23.36
C PRO A 171 4.67 2.25 -24.04
N GLN A 172 5.05 2.05 -25.31
CA GLN A 172 4.79 0.83 -26.06
C GLN A 172 5.62 -0.36 -25.55
N GLN A 173 6.90 -0.12 -25.25
CA GLN A 173 7.80 -1.16 -24.73
C GLN A 173 7.44 -1.55 -23.28
N ARG A 174 7.05 -0.59 -22.45
CA ARG A 174 6.55 -0.81 -21.09
C ARG A 174 5.43 -1.85 -21.05
N GLN A 175 4.50 -1.78 -21.99
CA GLN A 175 3.38 -2.73 -22.07
C GLN A 175 3.85 -4.14 -22.45
N ALA A 176 4.92 -4.26 -23.23
CA ALA A 176 5.49 -5.54 -23.66
C ALA A 176 6.27 -6.26 -22.56
N ILE A 177 6.95 -5.51 -21.68
CA ILE A 177 7.77 -6.07 -20.58
C ILE A 177 6.98 -6.31 -19.29
N LEU A 178 5.81 -5.68 -19.14
CA LEU A 178 4.95 -5.78 -17.95
C LEU A 178 4.57 -7.22 -17.53
N PRO A 179 4.29 -8.17 -18.46
CA PRO A 179 4.01 -9.55 -18.09
C PRO A 179 5.22 -10.31 -17.52
N GLU A 180 6.42 -9.91 -17.92
CA GLU A 180 7.68 -10.58 -17.55
C GLU A 180 8.28 -9.99 -16.28
N TYR A 181 8.08 -8.69 -16.03
CA TYR A 181 8.83 -7.96 -15.01
C TYR A 181 7.96 -7.21 -13.99
N GLY A 182 6.66 -7.01 -14.26
CA GLY A 182 5.84 -6.13 -13.44
C GLY A 182 6.00 -4.65 -13.84
N VAL A 183 5.71 -3.74 -12.93
CA VAL A 183 5.64 -2.27 -13.12
C VAL A 183 6.39 -1.54 -12.03
#